data_AF-A0A7Z2KZD8-F1
#
_entry.id   AF-A0A7Z2KZD8-F1
#
_cell.length_a   1.000
_cell.length_b   1.000
_cell.length_c   1.000
_cell.angle_alpha   90.00
_cell.angle_beta   90.00
_cell.angle_gamma   90.00
#
_symmetry.space_group_name_H-M   'P 1'
#
loop_
_entity.id
_entity.type
_entity.pdbx_description
1 polymer ?
#
loop_
_entity_poly.entity_id
_entity_poly.type
_entity_poly.pdbx_seq_one_letter_code
_entity_poly.pdbx_strand_id
1 'polypeptide(L)'
;MAALYLYYFIKLANELSSNPPLRFNRERREVVYVAKKGDKPRYTSWESVIACVSSGKLITQYSVTPEHKLMIGLRETTSGEVLWSVIPCGSLSLALSEWEAIRAYMENGIDSLPTNYSDELEEGTVEFFKLCRESYREEHSLVRYIWGFITIQLFSGWTLPCHISEWINNRPKALFPKEVLEWSTPLPLADHAKPSKELVAETEEIRKHFAREKTLLDYFSVKFSDMDTKSETNE
;
A
#
# COMPACT_ATOMS: atom_id res chain seq x y z
N MET A 1 18.26 28.81 -16.83
CA MET A 1 18.46 27.58 -16.04
C MET A 1 17.34 27.38 -15.01
N ALA A 2 17.13 28.28 -14.04
CA ALA A 2 16.07 28.12 -13.02
C ALA A 2 14.65 27.92 -13.59
N ALA A 3 14.24 28.71 -14.59
CA ALA A 3 12.93 28.55 -15.24
C ALA A 3 12.76 27.20 -15.96
N LEU A 4 13.85 26.65 -16.50
CA LEU A 4 13.87 25.35 -17.17
C LEU A 4 13.71 24.22 -16.13
N TYR A 5 14.44 24.29 -15.01
CA TYR A 5 14.27 23.36 -13.89
C TYR A 5 12.86 23.41 -13.31
N LEU A 6 12.31 24.61 -13.13
CA LEU A 6 10.94 24.80 -12.66
C LEU A 6 9.91 24.19 -13.64
N TYR A 7 10.10 24.40 -14.94
CA TYR A 7 9.25 23.78 -15.97
C TYR A 7 9.28 22.26 -15.92
N TYR A 8 10.47 21.65 -15.86
CA TYR A 8 10.61 20.20 -15.74
C TYR A 8 10.03 19.68 -14.43
N PHE A 9 10.22 20.41 -13.33
CA PHE A 9 9.64 20.07 -12.04
C PHE A 9 8.11 20.06 -12.08
N ILE A 10 7.48 21.10 -12.65
CA ILE A 10 6.02 21.16 -12.81
C ILE A 10 5.53 20.06 -13.75
N LYS A 11 6.22 19.80 -14.85
CA LYS A 11 5.87 18.74 -15.80
C LYS A 11 5.91 17.37 -15.13
N LEU A 12 6.99 17.09 -14.41
CA LEU A 12 7.19 15.83 -13.68
C LEU A 12 6.13 15.69 -12.57
N ALA A 13 5.87 16.75 -11.80
CA ALA A 13 4.83 16.76 -10.77
C ALA A 13 3.44 16.45 -11.36
N ASN A 14 3.10 17.02 -12.52
CA ASN A 14 1.86 16.74 -13.22
C ASN A 14 1.79 15.29 -13.74
N GLU A 15 2.89 14.75 -14.25
CA GLU A 15 2.98 13.37 -14.72
C GLU A 15 2.81 12.37 -13.57
N LEU A 16 3.47 12.60 -12.42
CA LEU A 16 3.28 11.79 -11.22
C LEU A 16 1.88 11.90 -10.62
N SER A 17 1.18 13.02 -10.82
CA SER A 17 -0.22 13.21 -10.41
C SER A 17 -1.21 12.52 -11.37
N SER A 18 -0.78 12.08 -12.55
CA SER A 18 -1.67 11.54 -13.59
C SER A 18 -2.29 10.18 -13.25
N ASN A 19 -1.64 9.38 -12.40
CA ASN A 19 -2.12 8.05 -12.05
C ASN A 19 -3.02 8.13 -10.81
N PRO A 20 -4.33 7.91 -10.93
CA PRO A 20 -5.21 7.90 -9.77
C PRO A 20 -4.90 6.68 -8.88
N PRO A 21 -5.08 6.82 -7.56
CA PRO A 21 -4.84 5.72 -6.64
C PRO A 21 -5.91 4.64 -6.76
N LEU A 22 -5.57 3.43 -6.32
CA LEU A 22 -6.53 2.35 -6.11
C LEU A 22 -7.55 2.76 -5.03
N ARG A 23 -8.84 2.53 -5.27
CA ARG A 23 -9.90 2.87 -4.30
C ARG A 23 -10.66 1.63 -3.89
N PHE A 24 -10.76 1.43 -2.59
CA PHE A 24 -11.49 0.33 -1.98
C PHE A 24 -12.81 0.84 -1.41
N ASN A 25 -13.91 0.13 -1.66
CA ASN A 25 -15.19 0.37 -1.01
C ASN A 25 -15.61 -0.89 -0.25
N ARG A 26 -15.54 -0.80 1.08
CA ARG A 26 -15.90 -1.90 1.99
C ARG A 26 -17.39 -2.21 1.92
N GLU A 27 -18.24 -1.20 1.89
CA GLU A 27 -19.70 -1.34 1.95
C GLU A 27 -20.23 -2.07 0.73
N ARG A 28 -19.62 -1.84 -0.43
CA ARG A 28 -19.92 -2.56 -1.68
C ARG A 28 -19.11 -3.84 -1.86
N ARG A 29 -18.08 -4.08 -1.03
CA ARG A 29 -17.05 -5.13 -1.22
C ARG A 29 -16.49 -5.15 -2.64
N GLU A 30 -16.10 -3.97 -3.12
CA GLU A 30 -15.59 -3.76 -4.49
C GLU A 30 -14.34 -2.88 -4.48
N VAL A 31 -13.51 -3.07 -5.51
CA VAL A 31 -12.29 -2.30 -5.74
C VAL A 31 -12.34 -1.65 -7.11
N VAL A 32 -11.93 -0.39 -7.16
CA VAL A 32 -11.87 0.41 -8.38
C VAL A 32 -10.45 0.84 -8.67
N TYR A 33 -10.05 0.63 -9.92
CA TYR A 33 -8.80 1.15 -10.46
C TYR A 33 -9.03 1.83 -11.80
N VAL A 34 -8.23 2.86 -12.04
CA VAL A 34 -8.22 3.65 -13.26
C VAL A 34 -6.76 3.73 -13.70
N ALA A 35 -6.43 3.20 -14.88
CA ALA A 35 -5.04 3.05 -15.32
C ALA A 35 -4.36 4.41 -15.54
N LYS A 36 -5.02 5.32 -16.28
CA LYS A 36 -4.60 6.72 -16.44
C LYS A 36 -5.78 7.65 -16.26
N LYS A 37 -5.48 8.91 -15.92
CA LYS A 37 -6.50 9.97 -15.84
C LYS A 37 -7.32 10.05 -17.14
N GLY A 38 -8.61 9.76 -17.04
CA GLY A 38 -9.57 9.79 -18.15
C GLY A 38 -9.93 8.43 -18.74
N ASP A 39 -9.23 7.36 -18.35
CA ASP A 39 -9.60 6.00 -18.73
C ASP A 39 -10.87 5.55 -18.02
N LYS A 40 -11.57 4.57 -18.61
CA LYS A 40 -12.77 3.99 -18.02
C LYS A 40 -12.42 3.28 -16.69
N PRO A 41 -13.15 3.54 -15.58
CA PRO A 41 -12.92 2.84 -14.33
C PRO A 41 -13.26 1.36 -14.46
N ARG A 42 -12.45 0.53 -13.80
CA ARG A 42 -12.65 -0.91 -13.74
C ARG A 42 -13.02 -1.31 -12.33
N TYR A 43 -14.19 -1.92 -12.22
CA TYR A 43 -14.76 -2.42 -10.98
C TYR A 43 -14.52 -3.93 -10.91
N THR A 44 -14.06 -4.39 -9.76
CA THR A 44 -13.82 -5.81 -9.49
C THR A 44 -14.33 -6.12 -8.09
N SER A 45 -15.02 -7.24 -7.93
CA SER A 45 -15.45 -7.69 -6.60
C SER A 45 -14.24 -8.01 -5.74
N TRP A 46 -14.31 -7.68 -4.45
CA TRP A 46 -13.21 -7.89 -3.50
C TRP A 46 -12.71 -9.35 -3.49
N GLU A 47 -13.63 -10.31 -3.63
CA GLU A 47 -13.32 -11.74 -3.62
C GLU A 47 -12.60 -12.23 -4.88
N SER A 48 -12.64 -11.46 -5.97
CA SER A 48 -11.91 -11.77 -7.21
C SER A 48 -10.61 -10.98 -7.37
N VAL A 49 -10.26 -10.15 -6.36
CA VAL A 49 -8.99 -9.41 -6.35
C VAL A 49 -7.85 -10.39 -6.12
N ILE A 50 -6.84 -10.29 -6.98
CA ILE A 50 -5.61 -11.07 -6.86
C ILE A 50 -4.61 -10.22 -6.11
N ALA A 51 -4.08 -10.72 -5.00
CA ALA A 51 -2.97 -10.09 -4.30
C ALA A 51 -1.74 -10.98 -4.38
N CYS A 52 -0.60 -10.39 -4.71
CA CYS A 52 0.67 -11.08 -4.78
C CYS A 52 1.73 -10.22 -4.09
N VAL A 53 2.59 -10.87 -3.31
CA VAL A 53 3.78 -10.22 -2.77
C VAL A 53 4.97 -10.80 -3.51
N SER A 54 5.74 -9.92 -4.15
CA SER A 54 6.95 -10.28 -4.87
C SER A 54 8.16 -9.81 -4.09
N SER A 55 9.16 -10.69 -3.98
CA SER A 55 10.44 -10.40 -3.38
C SER A 55 11.54 -10.81 -4.36
N GLY A 56 12.31 -9.84 -4.80
CA GLY A 56 13.38 -10.00 -5.76
C GLY A 56 14.65 -9.26 -5.34
N LYS A 57 15.64 -9.29 -6.23
CA LYS A 57 16.85 -8.49 -6.12
C LYS A 57 17.06 -7.77 -7.44
N LEU A 58 17.17 -6.46 -7.39
CA LEU A 58 17.56 -5.65 -8.52
C LEU A 58 19.09 -5.66 -8.61
N ILE A 59 19.61 -6.37 -9.59
CA ILE A 59 21.06 -6.48 -9.84
C ILE A 59 21.43 -5.43 -10.88
N THR A 60 22.29 -4.49 -10.48
CA THR A 60 22.91 -3.50 -11.36
C THR A 60 24.43 -3.71 -11.40
N GLN A 61 25.13 -3.05 -12.31
CA GLN A 61 26.59 -3.12 -12.40
C GLN A 61 27.30 -2.64 -11.10
N TYR A 62 26.63 -1.83 -10.29
CA TYR A 62 27.22 -1.17 -9.13
C TYR A 62 26.70 -1.69 -7.78
N SER A 63 25.52 -2.31 -7.74
CA SER A 63 24.90 -2.78 -6.51
C SER A 63 23.84 -3.85 -6.74
N VAL A 64 23.62 -4.68 -5.72
CA VAL A 64 22.50 -5.60 -5.59
C VAL A 64 21.56 -5.06 -4.52
N THR A 65 20.43 -4.51 -4.94
CA THR A 65 19.44 -3.93 -4.02
C THR A 65 18.25 -4.88 -3.91
N PRO A 66 17.81 -5.27 -2.69
CA PRO A 66 16.59 -6.03 -2.52
C PRO A 66 15.39 -5.22 -3.02
N GLU A 67 14.46 -5.87 -3.70
CA GLU A 67 13.27 -5.23 -4.25
C GLU A 67 12.02 -6.00 -3.79
N HIS A 68 11.18 -5.35 -3.00
CA HIS A 68 9.93 -5.94 -2.50
C HIS A 68 8.74 -5.13 -3.01
N LYS A 69 7.69 -5.82 -3.45
CA LYS A 69 6.50 -5.17 -4.04
C LYS A 69 5.22 -5.91 -3.65
N LEU A 70 4.22 -5.15 -3.23
CA LEU A 70 2.83 -5.61 -3.18
C LEU A 70 2.19 -5.35 -4.56
N MET A 71 1.65 -6.40 -5.16
CA MET A 71 0.99 -6.35 -6.46
C MET A 71 -0.47 -6.71 -6.29
N ILE A 72 -1.37 -5.80 -6.67
CA ILE A 72 -2.82 -6.01 -6.63
C ILE A 72 -3.33 -6.07 -8.07
N GLY A 73 -3.78 -7.25 -8.47
CA GLY A 73 -4.33 -7.56 -9.79
C GLY A 73 -5.84 -7.54 -9.79
N LEU A 74 -6.42 -6.75 -10.69
CA LEU A 74 -7.86 -6.68 -10.92
C LEU A 74 -8.18 -7.43 -12.21
N ARG A 75 -8.92 -8.53 -12.13
CA ARG A 75 -9.32 -9.33 -13.29
C ARG A 75 -10.59 -8.78 -13.93
N GLU A 76 -10.66 -8.80 -15.26
CA GLU A 76 -11.87 -8.46 -16.00
C GLU A 76 -12.71 -9.71 -16.21
N THR A 77 -14.00 -9.63 -15.93
CA THR A 77 -14.92 -10.75 -16.13
C THR A 77 -15.08 -11.11 -17.61
N THR A 78 -14.94 -10.15 -18.53
CA THR A 78 -15.18 -10.31 -19.97
C THR A 78 -13.93 -10.65 -20.76
N SER A 79 -12.84 -9.90 -20.55
CA SER A 79 -11.57 -10.03 -21.28
C SER A 79 -10.62 -11.04 -20.64
N GLY A 80 -10.74 -11.29 -19.33
CA GLY A 80 -9.80 -12.13 -18.58
C GLY A 80 -8.42 -11.50 -18.33
N GLU A 81 -8.12 -10.37 -18.99
CA GLU A 81 -6.93 -9.55 -18.72
C GLU A 81 -6.86 -9.15 -17.24
N VAL A 82 -5.65 -9.03 -16.70
CA VAL A 82 -5.42 -8.61 -15.31
C VAL A 82 -4.65 -7.31 -15.31
N LEU A 83 -5.20 -6.30 -14.66
CA LEU A 83 -4.58 -5.00 -14.52
C LEU A 83 -3.88 -4.93 -13.16
N TRP A 84 -2.55 -4.73 -13.19
CA TRP A 84 -1.70 -4.77 -12.00
C TRP A 84 -1.43 -3.37 -11.45
N SER A 85 -1.77 -3.16 -10.18
CA SER A 85 -1.28 -2.05 -9.38
C SER A 85 -0.09 -2.52 -8.57
N VAL A 86 1.06 -1.84 -8.70
CA VAL A 86 2.32 -2.23 -8.07
C VAL A 86 2.71 -1.18 -7.04
N ILE A 87 2.78 -1.59 -5.79
CA ILE A 87 3.15 -0.77 -4.64
C ILE A 87 4.56 -1.22 -4.21
N PRO A 88 5.59 -0.39 -4.35
CA PRO A 88 6.93 -0.72 -3.87
C PRO A 88 6.97 -0.64 -2.34
N CYS A 89 7.57 -1.64 -1.70
CA CYS A 89 7.69 -1.72 -0.25
C CYS A 89 9.18 -1.84 0.15
N GLY A 90 9.54 -1.32 1.33
CA GLY A 90 10.93 -1.35 1.82
C GLY A 90 11.39 -2.75 2.27
N SER A 91 10.47 -3.64 2.64
CA SER A 91 10.76 -4.99 3.09
C SER A 91 9.63 -5.96 2.74
N LEU A 92 9.92 -7.27 2.76
CA LEU A 92 8.91 -8.31 2.58
C LEU A 92 7.85 -8.26 3.69
N SER A 93 8.26 -8.05 4.94
CA SER A 93 7.34 -7.97 6.08
C SER A 93 6.40 -6.77 5.94
N LEU A 94 6.90 -5.63 5.45
CA LEU A 94 6.08 -4.45 5.21
C LEU A 94 5.02 -4.73 4.13
N ALA A 95 5.42 -5.33 3.00
CA ALA A 95 4.48 -5.69 1.94
C ALA A 95 3.37 -6.64 2.41
N LEU A 96 3.72 -7.63 3.26
CA LEU A 96 2.76 -8.53 3.88
C LEU A 96 1.84 -7.78 4.87
N SER A 97 2.40 -6.89 5.68
CA SER A 97 1.61 -6.10 6.63
C SER A 97 0.66 -5.12 5.94
N GLU A 98 1.06 -4.52 4.83
CA GLU A 98 0.20 -3.64 4.02
C GLU A 98 -0.99 -4.43 3.46
N TRP A 99 -0.74 -5.63 2.92
CA TRP A 99 -1.82 -6.51 2.46
C TRP A 99 -2.75 -6.93 3.59
N GLU A 100 -2.20 -7.38 4.71
CA GLU A 100 -3.00 -7.79 5.88
C GLU A 100 -3.80 -6.63 6.46
N ALA A 101 -3.26 -5.41 6.49
CA ALA A 101 -3.98 -4.22 6.91
C ALA A 101 -5.16 -3.90 5.97
N ILE A 102 -4.95 -3.94 4.64
CA ILE A 102 -6.03 -3.75 3.66
C ILE A 102 -7.10 -4.84 3.83
N ARG A 103 -6.68 -6.11 3.96
CA ARG A 103 -7.59 -7.25 4.14
C ARG A 103 -8.39 -7.15 5.43
N ALA A 104 -7.74 -6.83 6.55
CA ALA A 104 -8.39 -6.65 7.84
C ALA A 104 -9.41 -5.50 7.80
N TYR A 105 -9.03 -4.37 7.22
CA TYR A 105 -9.92 -3.24 6.99
C TYR A 105 -11.16 -3.63 6.17
N MET A 106 -10.97 -4.33 5.04
CA MET A 106 -12.09 -4.73 4.18
C MET A 106 -13.03 -5.73 4.84
N GLU A 107 -12.52 -6.69 5.61
CA GLU A 107 -13.35 -7.69 6.28
C GLU A 107 -13.99 -7.15 7.57
N ASN A 108 -13.17 -6.68 8.50
CA ASN A 108 -13.57 -6.37 9.87
C ASN A 108 -13.80 -4.87 10.10
N GLY A 109 -13.35 -4.00 9.20
CA GLY A 109 -13.46 -2.55 9.36
C GLY A 109 -12.30 -1.94 10.14
N ILE A 110 -12.46 -0.66 10.52
CA ILE A 110 -11.41 0.15 11.13
C ILE A 110 -10.96 -0.36 12.50
N ASP A 111 -11.86 -1.00 13.25
CA ASP A 111 -11.60 -1.52 14.60
C ASP A 111 -10.56 -2.65 14.62
N SER A 112 -10.29 -3.27 13.46
CA SER A 112 -9.32 -4.36 13.34
C SER A 112 -7.89 -3.88 13.03
N LEU A 113 -7.73 -2.60 12.71
CA LEU A 113 -6.43 -2.03 12.41
C LEU A 113 -5.66 -1.76 13.71
N PRO A 114 -4.33 -1.95 13.71
CA PRO A 114 -3.52 -1.60 14.87
C PRO A 114 -3.66 -0.10 15.16
N THR A 115 -4.12 0.24 16.36
CA THR A 115 -4.31 1.64 16.80
C THR A 115 -3.06 2.23 17.44
N ASN A 116 -2.02 1.42 17.66
CA ASN A 116 -0.74 1.87 18.21
C ASN A 116 0.04 2.61 17.11
N TYR A 117 -0.28 3.88 16.91
CA TYR A 117 0.71 4.81 16.38
C TYR A 117 1.84 4.85 17.40
N SER A 118 3.03 4.37 17.04
CA SER A 118 4.19 4.62 17.88
C SER A 118 4.35 6.14 18.00
N ASP A 119 4.47 6.66 19.21
CA ASP A 119 4.88 8.06 19.45
C ASP A 119 6.32 8.34 18.95
N GLU A 120 6.97 7.34 18.35
CA GLU A 120 8.23 7.49 17.64
C GLU A 120 8.03 8.41 16.43
N LEU A 121 8.66 9.57 16.51
CA LEU A 121 8.73 10.56 15.46
C LEU A 121 9.29 9.93 14.18
N GLU A 122 8.49 9.90 13.11
CA GLU A 122 8.92 9.36 11.82
C GLU A 122 10.11 10.15 11.26
N GLU A 123 11.14 9.41 10.85
CA GLU A 123 12.31 9.97 10.18
C GLU A 123 11.90 10.75 8.92
N GLY A 124 12.41 11.97 8.79
CA GLY A 124 12.08 12.87 7.68
C GLY A 124 10.99 13.89 8.00
N THR A 125 10.35 13.81 9.17
CA THR A 125 9.42 14.84 9.65
C THR A 125 10.18 16.04 10.26
N VAL A 126 9.56 17.22 10.21
CA VAL A 126 10.15 18.44 10.80
C VAL A 126 10.34 18.30 12.32
N GLU A 127 9.43 17.59 12.98
CA GLU A 127 9.50 17.32 14.41
C GLU A 127 10.69 16.42 14.77
N PHE A 128 10.92 15.34 14.01
CA PHE A 128 12.11 14.50 14.16
C PHE A 128 13.39 15.33 13.98
N PHE A 129 13.44 16.23 12.99
CA PHE A 129 14.59 17.12 12.80
C PHE A 129 14.84 18.04 14.00
N LYS A 130 13.77 18.60 14.61
CA LYS A 130 13.89 19.42 15.82
C LYS A 130 14.42 18.60 17.00
N LEU A 131 13.92 17.38 17.17
CA LEU A 131 14.43 16.46 18.18
C LEU A 131 15.93 16.20 17.98
N CYS A 132 16.37 15.85 16.76
CA CYS A 132 17.79 15.64 16.48
C CYS A 132 18.64 16.88 16.77
N ARG A 133 18.12 18.07 16.48
CA ARG A 133 18.80 19.34 16.80
C ARG A 133 18.97 19.53 18.30
N GLU A 134 17.94 19.22 19.07
CA GLU A 134 17.95 19.32 20.54
C GLU A 134 18.97 18.33 21.13
N SER A 135 18.88 17.05 20.75
CA SER A 135 19.84 16.02 21.18
C SER A 135 21.28 16.38 20.81
N TYR A 136 21.55 16.82 19.57
CA TYR A 136 22.90 17.20 19.14
C TYR A 136 23.44 18.42 19.91
N ARG A 137 22.56 19.35 20.34
CA ARG A 137 22.95 20.51 21.13
C ARG A 137 23.29 20.12 22.57
N GLU A 138 22.62 19.12 23.14
CA GLU A 138 22.89 18.63 24.50
C GLU A 138 24.19 17.82 24.57
N GLU A 139 24.48 17.02 23.55
CA GLU A 139 25.65 16.12 23.52
C GLU A 139 26.97 16.83 23.16
N HIS A 140 26.92 18.02 22.57
CA HIS A 140 28.10 18.65 21.99
C HIS A 140 28.37 20.09 22.45
N SER A 141 29.66 20.44 22.49
CA SER A 141 30.09 21.81 22.79
C SER A 141 29.58 22.82 21.75
N LEU A 142 29.43 24.08 22.15
CA LEU A 142 28.90 25.14 21.31
C LEU A 142 29.69 25.31 20.00
N VAL A 143 31.02 25.12 20.02
CA VAL A 143 31.87 25.18 18.81
C VAL A 143 31.54 24.04 17.85
N ARG A 144 31.37 22.81 18.37
CA ARG A 144 30.99 21.65 17.56
C ARG A 144 29.56 21.77 17.02
N TYR A 145 28.64 22.34 17.80
CA TYR A 145 27.29 22.64 17.33
C TYR A 145 27.28 23.64 16.16
N ILE A 146 28.06 24.72 16.25
CA ILE A 146 28.14 25.71 15.15
C ILE A 146 28.78 25.11 13.90
N TRP A 147 29.97 24.50 14.03
CA TRP A 147 30.74 24.04 12.87
C TRP A 147 30.35 22.64 12.35
N GLY A 148 29.62 21.86 13.16
CA GLY A 148 29.12 20.54 12.80
C GLY A 148 27.65 20.57 12.40
N PHE A 149 26.77 21.11 13.24
CA PHE A 149 25.33 21.10 12.95
C PHE A 149 24.93 22.27 12.05
N ILE A 150 25.16 23.51 12.47
CA ILE A 150 24.62 24.69 11.75
C ILE A 150 25.17 24.79 10.33
N THR A 151 26.48 24.64 10.14
CA THR A 151 27.13 24.70 8.83
C THR A 151 26.59 23.64 7.87
N ILE A 152 26.54 22.37 8.30
CA ILE A 152 26.02 21.27 7.48
C ILE A 152 24.55 21.54 7.13
N GLN A 153 23.74 21.96 8.11
CA GLN A 153 22.32 22.23 7.88
C GLN A 153 22.07 23.44 6.97
N LEU A 154 22.97 24.44 6.97
CA LEU A 154 22.89 25.56 6.03
C LEU A 154 23.08 25.09 4.58
N PHE A 155 23.99 24.15 4.34
CA PHE A 155 24.26 23.61 3.01
C PHE A 155 23.25 22.52 2.57
N SER A 156 22.64 21.79 3.51
CA SER A 156 21.63 20.75 3.21
C SER A 156 20.22 21.32 2.99
N GLY A 157 19.99 22.60 3.26
CA GLY A 157 18.68 23.24 3.12
C GLY A 157 17.81 23.18 4.37
N TRP A 158 18.38 22.99 5.56
CA TRP A 158 17.69 23.01 6.85
C TRP A 158 16.47 22.07 6.88
N THR A 159 15.27 22.58 7.12
CA THR A 159 14.00 21.81 7.11
C THR A 159 13.35 21.73 5.74
N LEU A 160 13.96 22.30 4.69
CA LEU A 160 13.42 22.29 3.35
C LEU A 160 13.20 20.86 2.81
N PRO A 161 14.12 19.89 3.00
CA PRO A 161 13.88 18.50 2.59
C PRO A 161 12.64 17.88 3.24
N CYS A 162 12.38 18.16 4.52
CA CYS A 162 11.20 17.69 5.24
C CYS A 162 9.92 18.25 4.62
N HIS A 163 9.87 19.56 4.35
CA HIS A 163 8.71 20.19 3.70
C HIS A 163 8.50 19.71 2.27
N ILE A 164 9.58 19.44 1.53
CA ILE A 164 9.49 18.85 0.19
C ILE A 164 8.92 17.44 0.28
N SER A 165 9.38 16.62 1.22
CA SER A 165 8.85 15.27 1.45
C SER A 165 7.35 15.31 1.80
N GLU A 166 6.97 16.17 2.75
CA GLU A 166 5.58 16.38 3.15
C GLU A 166 4.72 16.85 1.97
N TRP A 167 5.21 17.78 1.15
CA TRP A 167 4.53 18.23 -0.06
C TRP A 167 4.38 17.12 -1.11
N ILE A 168 5.41 16.29 -1.30
CA ILE A 168 5.37 15.14 -2.23
C ILE A 168 4.33 14.10 -1.76
N ASN A 169 4.23 13.88 -0.46
CA ASN A 169 3.29 12.93 0.15
C ASN A 169 1.85 13.44 0.11
N ASN A 170 1.65 14.74 0.36
CA ASN A 170 0.35 15.39 0.38
C ASN A 170 -0.07 15.99 -0.98
N ARG A 171 0.66 15.70 -2.05
CA ARG A 171 0.34 16.22 -3.38
C ARG A 171 -1.06 15.80 -3.82
N PRO A 172 -1.81 16.68 -4.51
CA PRO A 172 -3.11 16.30 -5.05
C PRO A 172 -2.93 15.15 -6.05
N LYS A 173 -3.53 14.00 -5.72
CA LYS A 173 -3.58 12.82 -6.60
C LYS A 173 -4.57 13.08 -7.74
N ALA A 174 -4.45 12.33 -8.83
CA ALA A 174 -5.36 12.47 -9.98
C ALA A 174 -6.82 12.44 -9.53
N LEU A 175 -7.60 13.39 -10.05
CA LEU A 175 -9.04 13.44 -9.80
C LEU A 175 -9.70 12.21 -10.42
N PHE A 176 -10.54 11.55 -9.64
CA PHE A 176 -11.35 10.44 -10.11
C PHE A 176 -12.45 10.91 -11.09
N PRO A 177 -12.86 10.06 -12.06
CA PRO A 177 -14.08 10.30 -12.83
C PRO A 177 -15.31 10.46 -11.92
N LYS A 178 -16.31 11.24 -12.35
CA LYS A 178 -17.54 11.49 -11.58
C LYS A 178 -18.24 10.21 -11.15
N GLU A 179 -18.26 9.21 -12.03
CA GLU A 179 -18.82 7.88 -11.76
C GLU A 179 -18.20 7.20 -10.54
N VAL A 180 -16.87 7.27 -10.40
CA VAL A 180 -16.16 6.68 -9.26
C VAL A 180 -16.44 7.47 -7.98
N LEU A 181 -16.60 8.79 -8.07
CA LEU A 181 -16.97 9.61 -6.92
C LEU A 181 -18.37 9.26 -6.42
N GLU A 182 -19.34 9.12 -7.32
CA GLU A 182 -20.70 8.68 -6.99
C GLU A 182 -20.71 7.27 -6.41
N TRP A 183 -19.98 6.33 -7.01
CA TRP A 183 -19.80 4.97 -6.48
C TRP A 183 -19.20 4.94 -5.06
N SER A 184 -18.34 5.92 -4.76
CA SER A 184 -17.65 6.02 -3.46
C SER A 184 -18.48 6.67 -2.35
N THR A 185 -19.71 7.09 -2.64
CA THR A 185 -20.61 7.62 -1.62
C THR A 185 -21.04 6.51 -0.64
N PRO A 186 -21.22 6.84 0.66
CA PRO A 186 -21.57 5.85 1.66
C PRO A 186 -22.98 5.31 1.41
N LEU A 187 -23.12 4.00 1.57
CA LEU A 187 -24.35 3.25 1.46
C LEU A 187 -25.04 3.07 2.82
N PRO A 188 -26.38 3.02 2.85
CA PRO A 188 -27.12 2.58 4.03
C PRO A 188 -26.71 1.17 4.46
N LEU A 189 -26.69 0.90 5.77
CA LEU A 189 -26.32 -0.41 6.35
C LEU A 189 -27.10 -1.59 5.78
N ALA A 190 -28.36 -1.37 5.35
CA ALA A 190 -29.20 -2.38 4.74
C ALA A 190 -28.66 -2.90 3.40
N ASP A 191 -27.96 -2.04 2.65
CA ASP A 191 -27.44 -2.31 1.31
C ASP A 191 -25.97 -2.73 1.32
N HIS A 192 -25.39 -2.97 2.50
CA HIS A 192 -24.00 -3.42 2.61
C HIS A 192 -23.86 -4.84 2.07
N ALA A 193 -22.95 -5.01 1.12
CA ALA A 193 -22.61 -6.29 0.53
C ALA A 193 -22.02 -7.21 1.60
N LYS A 194 -22.52 -8.45 1.64
CA LYS A 194 -22.03 -9.49 2.55
C LYS A 194 -21.04 -10.39 1.82
N PRO A 195 -20.07 -10.99 2.54
CA PRO A 195 -19.21 -12.01 1.96
C PRO A 195 -20.03 -13.17 1.38
N SER A 196 -19.52 -13.80 0.33
CA SER A 196 -20.15 -14.97 -0.26
C SER A 196 -20.24 -16.13 0.73
N LYS A 197 -21.26 -16.97 0.57
CA LYS A 197 -21.49 -18.12 1.45
C LYS A 197 -20.32 -19.10 1.43
N GLU A 198 -19.69 -19.26 0.27
CA GLU A 198 -18.52 -20.10 0.07
C GLU A 198 -17.34 -19.58 0.89
N LEU A 199 -17.04 -18.28 0.80
CA LEU A 199 -15.94 -17.67 1.56
C LEU A 199 -16.17 -17.74 3.08
N VAL A 200 -17.42 -17.57 3.53
CA VAL A 200 -17.76 -17.74 4.95
C VAL A 200 -17.52 -19.17 5.40
N ALA A 201 -17.97 -20.16 4.63
CA ALA A 201 -17.77 -21.58 4.95
C ALA A 201 -16.28 -21.94 5.02
N GLU A 202 -15.48 -21.51 4.03
CA GLU A 202 -14.02 -21.73 4.04
C GLU A 202 -13.34 -21.03 5.23
N THR A 203 -13.78 -19.83 5.58
CA THR A 203 -13.25 -19.10 6.74
C THR A 203 -13.53 -19.85 8.05
N GLU A 204 -14.72 -20.44 8.19
CA GLU A 204 -15.07 -21.27 9.35
C GLU A 204 -14.24 -22.55 9.42
N GLU A 205 -13.98 -23.20 8.28
CA GLU A 205 -13.10 -24.37 8.21
C GLU A 205 -11.68 -24.01 8.66
N ILE A 206 -11.11 -22.94 8.10
CA ILE A 206 -9.77 -22.45 8.48
C ILE A 206 -9.71 -22.14 9.98
N ARG A 207 -10.74 -21.49 10.54
CA ARG A 207 -10.81 -21.21 11.98
C ARG A 207 -10.85 -22.50 12.83
N LYS A 208 -11.57 -23.53 12.39
CA LYS A 208 -11.57 -24.85 13.06
C LYS A 208 -10.20 -25.54 12.98
N HIS A 209 -9.48 -25.39 11.86
CA HIS A 209 -8.10 -25.87 11.73
C HIS A 209 -7.15 -25.17 12.70
N PHE A 210 -7.22 -23.83 12.79
CA PHE A 210 -6.41 -23.07 13.75
C PHE A 210 -6.72 -23.39 15.21
N ALA A 211 -8.00 -23.64 15.54
CA ALA A 211 -8.40 -24.07 16.89
C ALA A 211 -7.78 -25.42 17.31
N ARG A 212 -7.28 -26.20 16.34
CA ARG A 212 -6.56 -27.47 16.55
C ARG A 212 -5.03 -27.29 16.51
N GLU A 213 -4.54 -26.06 16.61
CA GLU A 213 -3.12 -25.69 16.54
C GLU A 213 -2.42 -26.08 15.22
N LYS A 214 -3.20 -26.33 14.16
CA LYS A 214 -2.69 -26.61 12.82
C LYS A 214 -2.42 -25.31 12.07
N THR A 215 -1.41 -25.33 11.19
CA THR A 215 -1.00 -24.17 10.40
C THR A 215 -1.81 -24.05 9.10
N LEU A 216 -1.80 -22.88 8.47
CA LEU A 216 -2.41 -22.68 7.14
C LEU A 216 -1.85 -23.63 6.08
N LEU A 217 -0.54 -23.91 6.15
CA LEU A 217 0.12 -24.79 5.19
C LEU A 217 -0.43 -26.21 5.25
N ASP A 218 -0.71 -26.74 6.46
CA ASP A 218 -1.33 -28.05 6.64
C ASP A 218 -2.73 -28.10 6.00
N TYR A 219 -3.54 -27.05 6.22
CA TYR A 219 -4.86 -26.93 5.61
C TYR A 219 -4.80 -26.94 4.08
N PHE A 220 -3.94 -26.13 3.48
CA PHE A 220 -3.82 -26.05 2.03
C PHE A 220 -3.21 -27.33 1.43
N SER A 221 -2.26 -27.98 2.11
CA SER A 221 -1.73 -29.27 1.60
C SER A 221 -2.82 -30.34 1.49
N VAL A 222 -3.71 -30.44 2.49
CA VAL A 222 -4.83 -31.39 2.46
C VAL A 222 -5.83 -31.00 1.37
N LYS A 223 -6.16 -29.71 1.27
CA LYS A 223 -7.11 -29.23 0.26
C LYS A 223 -6.61 -29.50 -1.16
N PHE A 224 -5.32 -29.28 -1.44
CA PHE A 224 -4.75 -29.56 -2.77
C PHE A 224 -4.72 -31.07 -3.07
N SER A 225 -4.35 -31.92 -2.10
CA SER A 225 -4.40 -33.38 -2.32
C SER A 225 -5.82 -33.89 -2.60
N ASP A 226 -6.84 -33.34 -1.93
CA ASP A 226 -8.23 -33.72 -2.16
C ASP A 226 -8.73 -33.30 -3.54
N MET A 227 -8.21 -32.19 -4.08
CA MET A 227 -8.53 -31.71 -5.43
C MET A 227 -7.89 -32.59 -6.49
N ASP A 228 -6.62 -32.97 -6.32
CA ASP A 228 -5.90 -33.87 -7.23
C ASP A 228 -6.59 -35.24 -7.30
N THR A 229 -6.99 -35.79 -6.14
CA THR A 229 -7.71 -37.07 -6.06
C THR A 229 -9.08 -37.01 -6.76
N LYS A 230 -9.78 -35.87 -6.66
CA LYS A 230 -11.07 -35.68 -7.36
C LYS A 230 -10.93 -35.52 -8.87
N SER A 231 -9.84 -34.93 -9.36
CA SER A 231 -9.58 -34.90 -10.81
C SER A 231 -9.29 -36.30 -11.36
N GLU A 232 -8.53 -37.13 -10.64
CA GLU A 232 -8.22 -38.51 -11.08
C GLU A 232 -9.43 -39.45 -11.10
N THR A 233 -10.42 -39.22 -10.23
CA THR A 233 -11.65 -40.04 -10.21
C THR A 233 -12.71 -39.65 -11.25
N ASN A 234 -12.55 -38.49 -11.91
CA ASN A 234 -13.49 -37.97 -12.90
C ASN A 234 -12.98 -38.11 -14.36
N GLU A 235 -11.80 -38.71 -14.54
CA GLU A 235 -11.32 -39.26 -15.83
C GLU A 235 -11.66 -40.75 -15.95
#